data_AF-A0A1N7JHF9-F1
#
_entry.id   AF-A0A1N7JHF9-F1
#
_cell.length_a   1.000
_cell.length_b   1.000
_cell.length_c   1.000
_cell.angle_alpha   90.00
_cell.angle_beta   90.00
_cell.angle_gamma   90.00
#
_symmetry.space_group_name_H-M   'P 1'
#
loop_
_entity.id
_entity.type
_entity.pdbx_description
1 polymer ?
#
loop_
_entity_poly.entity_id
_entity_poly.type
_entity_poly.pdbx_seq_one_letter_code
_entity_poly.pdbx_strand_id
1 'polypeptide(L)'
;MIGEIFLTVGVILLLFAFYEAFWTNIRSGEMQNEAQQQLDDEWRNPRGNHIPAMGEAFAQLYIPAFGSDYHYAVLEGTDDDTLLAGPGHYSDTQMPDEAGNFALAGHRVGKGAPFNDLGHLNTCDAIVVETRSQWFTYRVLPMEEGKEARTAASSSCLPDAVAREVADGRYAHVLGRHITLPNDTSVLEPVPGGGGANA
;
A
#
# COMPACT_ATOMS: atom_id res chain seq x y z
N MET A 1 41.96 -1.25 31.42
CA MET A 1 41.06 -2.43 31.28
C MET A 1 39.60 -2.02 31.08
N ILE A 2 38.99 -1.19 31.95
CA ILE A 2 37.59 -0.79 31.79
C ILE A 2 37.31 -0.07 30.45
N GLY A 3 38.18 0.86 30.02
CA GLY A 3 37.98 1.59 28.75
C GLY A 3 38.04 0.73 27.47
N GLU A 4 38.83 -0.34 27.48
CA GLU A 4 38.93 -1.27 26.34
C GLU A 4 37.69 -2.15 26.21
N ILE A 5 37.10 -2.54 27.35
CA ILE A 5 35.81 -3.26 27.37
C ILE A 5 34.71 -2.36 26.80
N PHE A 6 34.65 -1.08 27.18
CA PHE A 6 33.66 -0.16 26.61
C PHE A 6 33.85 0.08 25.10
N LEU A 7 35.10 0.15 24.63
CA LEU A 7 35.40 0.35 23.21
C LEU A 7 35.03 -0.90 22.39
N THR A 8 35.38 -2.09 22.87
CA THR A 8 35.01 -3.36 22.23
C THR A 8 33.50 -3.59 22.22
N VAL A 9 32.81 -3.34 23.34
CA VAL A 9 31.34 -3.42 23.40
C VAL A 9 30.70 -2.40 22.46
N GLY A 10 31.21 -1.16 22.41
CA GLY A 10 30.71 -0.13 21.49
C GLY A 10 30.86 -0.53 20.02
N VAL A 11 32.01 -1.09 19.63
CA VAL A 11 32.24 -1.60 18.28
C VAL A 11 31.32 -2.77 17.95
N ILE A 12 31.12 -3.71 18.88
CA ILE A 12 30.20 -4.84 18.69
C ILE A 12 28.76 -4.34 18.49
N LEU A 13 28.31 -3.38 19.31
CA LEU A 13 26.96 -2.80 19.17
C LEU A 13 26.80 -2.05 17.84
N LEU A 14 27.82 -1.32 17.39
CA LEU A 14 27.79 -0.65 16.07
C LEU A 14 27.74 -1.66 14.92
N LEU A 15 28.56 -2.72 14.98
CA LEU A 15 28.54 -3.79 13.98
C LEU A 15 27.21 -4.54 13.98
N PHE A 16 26.62 -4.78 15.15
CA PHE A 16 25.30 -5.40 15.28
C PHE A 16 24.21 -4.52 14.68
N ALA A 17 24.18 -3.22 14.99
CA ALA A 17 23.23 -2.29 14.40
C ALA A 17 23.36 -2.20 12.87
N PHE A 18 24.59 -2.22 12.35
CA PHE A 18 24.83 -2.26 10.91
C PHE A 18 24.37 -3.58 10.28
N TYR A 19 24.63 -4.71 10.93
CA TYR A 19 24.18 -6.03 10.47
C TYR A 19 22.66 -6.10 10.40
N GLU A 20 21.97 -5.70 11.48
CA GLU A 20 20.50 -5.65 11.52
C GLU A 20 19.96 -4.74 10.41
N ALA A 21 20.52 -3.55 10.24
CA ALA A 21 20.07 -2.60 9.21
C ALA A 21 20.40 -3.03 7.78
N PHE A 22 21.44 -3.82 7.53
CA PHE A 22 21.82 -4.20 6.16
C PHE A 22 21.22 -5.55 5.75
N TRP A 23 21.19 -6.52 6.66
CA TRP A 23 20.78 -7.89 6.36
C TRP A 23 19.26 -8.04 6.21
N THR A 24 18.48 -7.46 7.13
CA THR A 24 17.00 -7.51 7.06
C THR A 24 16.48 -6.86 5.78
N ASN A 25 17.06 -5.73 5.42
CA ASN A 25 16.74 -4.99 4.20
C ASN A 25 17.05 -5.77 2.91
N ILE A 26 18.16 -6.52 2.84
CA ILE A 26 18.46 -7.37 1.68
C ILE A 26 17.43 -8.49 1.57
N ARG A 27 17.10 -9.13 2.69
CA ARG A 27 16.14 -10.23 2.74
C ARG A 27 14.75 -9.83 2.26
N SER A 28 14.24 -8.67 2.66
CA SER A 28 12.95 -8.15 2.16
C SER A 28 12.96 -7.92 0.65
N GLY A 29 14.05 -7.37 0.10
CA GLY A 29 14.19 -7.21 -1.35
C GLY A 29 14.23 -8.54 -2.10
N GLU A 30 14.89 -9.56 -1.55
CA GLU A 30 14.88 -10.92 -2.08
C GLU A 30 13.46 -11.52 -2.08
N MET A 31 12.74 -11.42 -0.95
CA MET A 31 11.36 -11.89 -0.84
C MET A 31 10.43 -11.22 -1.85
N GLN A 32 10.60 -9.90 -2.07
CA GLN A 32 9.80 -9.19 -3.05
C GLN A 32 10.11 -9.63 -4.49
N ASN A 33 11.37 -9.90 -4.80
CA ASN A 33 11.76 -10.44 -6.10
C ASN A 33 11.20 -11.86 -6.31
N GLU A 34 11.18 -12.69 -5.26
CA GLU A 34 10.55 -14.01 -5.29
C GLU A 34 9.03 -13.90 -5.51
N ALA A 35 8.35 -13.00 -4.80
CA ALA A 35 6.93 -12.72 -4.99
C ALA A 35 6.62 -12.26 -6.43
N GLN A 36 7.44 -11.38 -7.00
CA GLN A 36 7.31 -10.95 -8.39
C GLN A 36 7.51 -12.11 -9.38
N GLN A 37 8.50 -12.98 -9.14
CA GLN A 37 8.73 -14.14 -10.01
C GLN A 37 7.57 -15.13 -9.97
N GLN A 38 7.00 -15.37 -8.79
CA GLN A 38 5.82 -16.22 -8.64
C GLN A 38 4.61 -15.64 -9.38
N LEU A 39 4.39 -14.32 -9.25
CA LEU A 39 3.34 -13.61 -9.97
C LEU A 39 3.50 -13.75 -11.49
N ASP A 40 4.71 -13.50 -12.00
CA ASP A 40 5.04 -13.62 -13.43
C ASP A 40 4.81 -15.05 -13.95
N ASP A 41 5.18 -16.06 -13.18
CA ASP A 41 5.01 -17.46 -13.55
C ASP A 41 3.53 -17.88 -13.57
N GLU A 42 2.73 -17.45 -12.59
CA GLU A 42 1.28 -17.68 -12.57
C GLU A 42 0.59 -16.97 -13.76
N TRP A 43 1.00 -15.75 -14.09
CA TRP A 43 0.45 -15.04 -15.25
C TRP A 43 0.80 -15.71 -16.58
N ARG A 44 1.98 -16.33 -16.69
CA ARG A 44 2.40 -17.07 -17.89
C ARG A 44 1.68 -18.40 -18.06
N ASN A 45 1.37 -19.10 -16.98
CA ASN A 45 0.71 -20.41 -17.02
C ASN A 45 -0.47 -20.51 -16.05
N PRO A 46 -1.57 -19.80 -16.33
CA PRO A 46 -2.66 -19.60 -15.40
C PRO A 46 -3.42 -20.90 -15.12
N ARG A 47 -3.63 -21.22 -13.84
CA ARG A 47 -4.43 -22.38 -13.42
C ARG A 47 -5.87 -21.98 -13.13
N GLY A 48 -6.62 -21.63 -14.18
CA GLY A 48 -8.05 -21.34 -14.07
C GLY A 48 -8.39 -20.09 -13.24
N ASN A 49 -9.56 -20.11 -12.60
CA ASN A 49 -9.97 -19.05 -11.68
C ASN A 49 -9.32 -19.31 -10.32
N HIS A 50 -8.28 -18.54 -10.02
CA HIS A 50 -7.44 -18.73 -8.84
C HIS A 50 -7.74 -17.62 -7.84
N ILE A 51 -8.10 -18.02 -6.62
CA ILE A 51 -8.21 -17.11 -5.48
C ILE A 51 -6.87 -17.19 -4.77
N PRO A 52 -6.15 -16.06 -4.59
CA PRO A 52 -4.83 -16.09 -4.01
C PRO A 52 -4.88 -16.64 -2.57
N ALA A 53 -3.93 -17.51 -2.26
CA ALA A 53 -3.73 -17.98 -0.89
C ALA A 53 -3.01 -16.90 -0.06
N MET A 54 -3.12 -16.99 1.28
CA MET A 54 -2.35 -16.11 2.18
C MET A 54 -0.85 -16.17 1.86
N GLY A 55 -0.22 -14.99 1.73
CA GLY A 55 1.17 -14.81 1.34
C GLY A 55 1.44 -14.97 -0.17
N GLU A 56 0.42 -15.17 -1.00
CA GLU A 56 0.58 -15.30 -2.45
C GLU A 56 0.43 -13.95 -3.15
N ALA A 57 1.35 -13.65 -4.07
CA ALA A 57 1.26 -12.47 -4.92
C ALA A 57 0.16 -12.63 -5.99
N PHE A 58 -0.70 -11.63 -6.15
CA PHE A 58 -1.82 -11.69 -7.11
C PHE A 58 -1.96 -10.46 -8.01
N ALA A 59 -1.33 -9.35 -7.63
CA ALA A 59 -1.38 -8.10 -8.36
C ALA A 59 -0.04 -7.38 -8.31
N GLN A 60 0.15 -6.41 -9.20
CA GLN A 60 1.30 -5.52 -9.22
C GLN A 60 0.84 -4.08 -9.03
N LEU A 61 1.40 -3.42 -8.02
CA LEU A 61 1.15 -2.03 -7.67
C LEU A 61 2.20 -1.13 -8.34
N TYR A 62 1.74 -0.04 -8.92
CA TYR A 62 2.57 1.03 -9.47
C TYR A 62 2.11 2.39 -8.94
N ILE A 63 3.06 3.26 -8.63
CA ILE A 63 2.79 4.66 -8.25
C ILE A 63 3.68 5.56 -9.11
N PRO A 64 3.21 6.00 -10.29
CA PRO A 64 4.03 6.76 -11.24
C PRO A 64 4.64 8.04 -10.67
N ALA A 65 4.00 8.66 -9.66
CA ALA A 65 4.51 9.85 -8.98
C ALA A 65 5.86 9.61 -8.27
N PHE A 66 6.19 8.35 -7.95
CA PHE A 66 7.44 7.97 -7.30
C PHE A 66 8.53 7.49 -8.27
N GLY A 67 8.24 7.45 -9.57
CA GLY A 67 9.18 6.99 -10.60
C GLY A 67 8.65 5.79 -11.39
N SER A 68 9.21 5.59 -12.59
CA SER A 68 8.82 4.50 -13.48
C SER A 68 9.24 3.11 -13.00
N ASP A 69 10.25 3.07 -12.12
CA ASP A 69 10.79 1.87 -11.49
C ASP A 69 10.07 1.53 -10.18
N TYR A 70 9.19 2.41 -9.67
CA TYR A 70 8.44 2.14 -8.45
C TYR A 70 7.29 1.16 -8.74
N HIS A 71 7.52 -0.10 -8.40
CA HIS A 71 6.50 -1.16 -8.47
C HIS A 71 6.71 -2.22 -7.40
N TYR A 72 5.61 -2.81 -6.95
CA TYR A 72 5.62 -3.89 -5.97
C TYR A 72 4.57 -4.94 -6.32
N ALA A 73 4.93 -6.23 -6.31
CA ALA A 73 3.97 -7.31 -6.14
C ALA A 73 3.16 -7.09 -4.84
N VAL A 74 1.85 -7.27 -4.94
CA VAL A 74 0.89 -7.20 -3.84
C VAL A 74 0.52 -8.62 -3.46
N LEU A 75 0.64 -8.92 -2.17
CA LEU A 75 0.39 -10.23 -1.59
C LEU A 75 -0.98 -10.26 -0.89
N GLU A 76 -1.61 -11.42 -0.83
CA GLU A 76 -2.82 -11.63 -0.04
C GLU A 76 -2.48 -11.80 1.45
N GLY A 77 -3.14 -11.07 2.34
CA GLY A 77 -2.91 -11.11 3.78
C GLY A 77 -2.05 -9.96 4.32
N THR A 78 -2.11 -9.76 5.64
CA THR A 78 -1.41 -8.66 6.35
C THR A 78 -0.69 -9.15 7.61
N ASP A 79 -0.28 -10.42 7.65
CA ASP A 79 0.60 -10.93 8.71
C ASP A 79 2.05 -10.44 8.53
N ASP A 80 2.86 -10.61 9.58
CA ASP A 80 4.23 -10.09 9.63
C ASP A 80 5.12 -10.63 8.51
N ASP A 81 4.97 -11.92 8.14
CA ASP A 81 5.79 -12.54 7.09
C ASP A 81 5.39 -11.99 5.71
N THR A 82 4.09 -11.79 5.48
CA THR A 82 3.57 -11.17 4.25
C THR A 82 4.04 -9.72 4.10
N LEU A 83 3.92 -8.91 5.15
CA LEU A 83 4.32 -7.49 5.12
C LEU A 83 5.84 -7.27 5.10
N LEU A 84 6.62 -8.30 5.43
CA LEU A 84 8.08 -8.29 5.27
C LEU A 84 8.49 -8.38 3.79
N ALA A 85 7.69 -9.07 2.96
CA ALA A 85 7.92 -9.21 1.53
C ALA A 85 7.47 -7.97 0.75
N GLY A 86 6.30 -7.42 1.06
CA GLY A 86 5.77 -6.28 0.30
C GLY A 86 4.42 -5.78 0.81
N PRO A 87 3.68 -4.98 0.00
CA PRO A 87 2.31 -4.61 0.30
C PRO A 87 1.40 -5.83 0.43
N GLY A 88 0.65 -5.92 1.52
CA GLY A 88 -0.31 -6.98 1.81
C GLY A 88 -1.75 -6.48 1.73
N HIS A 89 -2.65 -7.27 1.15
CA HIS A 89 -4.08 -6.99 1.08
C HIS A 89 -4.80 -7.44 2.35
N TYR A 90 -5.69 -6.60 2.87
CA TYR A 90 -6.59 -7.00 3.96
C TYR A 90 -7.63 -7.99 3.42
N SER A 91 -7.55 -9.25 3.83
CA SER A 91 -8.36 -10.36 3.28
C SER A 91 -9.88 -10.20 3.40
N ASP A 92 -10.34 -9.37 4.34
CA ASP A 92 -11.76 -9.09 4.54
C ASP A 92 -12.25 -7.87 3.73
N THR A 93 -11.37 -7.24 2.94
CA THR A 93 -11.68 -6.09 2.08
C THR A 93 -11.84 -6.50 0.62
N GLN A 94 -12.34 -5.58 -0.20
CA GLN A 94 -12.75 -5.89 -1.58
C GLN A 94 -11.55 -6.08 -2.49
N MET A 95 -11.64 -6.99 -3.45
CA MET A 95 -10.63 -7.13 -4.51
C MET A 95 -10.61 -5.92 -5.46
N PRO A 96 -9.54 -5.69 -6.26
CA PRO A 96 -9.46 -4.54 -7.17
C PRO A 96 -10.61 -4.40 -8.18
N ASP A 97 -11.30 -5.50 -8.51
CA ASP A 97 -12.43 -5.55 -9.43
C ASP A 97 -13.80 -5.44 -8.74
N GLU A 98 -13.82 -5.36 -7.41
CA GLU A 98 -15.03 -5.32 -6.61
C GLU A 98 -15.36 -3.89 -6.16
N ALA A 99 -16.66 -3.59 -6.06
CA ALA A 99 -17.12 -2.30 -5.55
C ALA A 99 -16.99 -2.27 -4.01
N GLY A 100 -16.18 -1.34 -3.50
CA GLY A 100 -16.00 -1.11 -2.07
C GLY A 100 -14.66 -0.44 -1.79
N ASN A 101 -13.87 -1.04 -0.89
CA ASN A 101 -12.56 -0.55 -0.49
C ASN A 101 -11.53 -1.68 -0.63
N PHE A 102 -10.61 -1.54 -1.59
CA PHE A 102 -9.43 -2.39 -1.71
C PHE A 102 -8.33 -1.82 -0.83
N ALA A 103 -8.09 -2.45 0.33
CA ALA A 103 -7.18 -1.92 1.33
C ALA A 103 -5.85 -2.68 1.35
N LEU A 104 -4.74 -1.92 1.39
CA LEU A 104 -3.39 -2.46 1.50
C LEU A 104 -2.70 -1.96 2.77
N ALA A 105 -1.92 -2.85 3.38
CA ALA A 105 -0.94 -2.54 4.40
C ALA A 105 0.47 -2.68 3.85
N GLY A 106 1.43 -1.96 4.44
CA GLY A 106 2.83 -2.05 4.05
C GLY A 106 3.71 -1.21 4.97
N HIS A 107 4.95 -1.64 5.13
CA HIS A 107 5.89 -0.93 5.98
C HIS A 107 6.18 0.48 5.46
N ARG A 108 6.33 1.42 6.41
CA ARG A 108 6.80 2.78 6.14
C ARG A 108 8.31 2.92 6.25
N VAL A 109 8.95 2.17 7.15
CA VAL A 109 10.38 2.33 7.48
C VAL A 109 11.13 1.06 7.09
N GLY A 110 12.32 1.21 6.51
CA GLY A 110 13.14 0.11 5.99
C GLY A 110 13.59 0.39 4.55
N LYS A 111 14.67 -0.23 4.10
CA LYS A 111 15.12 -0.08 2.70
C LYS A 111 14.26 -1.01 1.84
N GLY A 112 13.51 -0.44 0.91
CA GLY A 112 12.50 -1.18 0.13
C GLY A 112 11.13 -1.25 0.81
N ALA A 113 10.92 -0.49 1.89
CA ALA A 113 9.59 -0.31 2.46
C ALA A 113 8.69 0.38 1.43
N PRO A 114 7.59 -0.24 0.99
CA PRO A 114 6.79 0.29 -0.11
C PRO A 114 6.25 1.67 0.25
N PHE A 115 5.78 1.88 1.47
CA PHE A 115 4.97 3.06 1.80
C PHE A 115 5.71 4.17 2.53
N ASN A 116 7.04 4.25 2.42
CA ASN A 116 7.83 5.34 3.01
C ASN A 116 7.38 6.73 2.53
N ASP A 117 7.08 6.83 1.23
CA ASP A 117 6.91 8.11 0.53
C ASP A 117 5.44 8.50 0.29
N LEU A 118 4.45 7.78 0.85
CA LEU A 118 3.02 8.13 0.71
C LEU A 118 2.68 9.56 1.18
N GLY A 119 3.52 10.14 2.04
CA GLY A 119 3.46 11.55 2.45
C GLY A 119 3.75 12.57 1.33
N HIS A 120 4.27 12.13 0.18
CA HIS A 120 4.57 12.96 -0.98
C HIS A 120 3.49 12.93 -2.06
N LEU A 121 2.48 12.05 -1.93
CA LEU A 121 1.34 12.03 -2.83
C LEU A 121 0.48 13.30 -2.71
N ASN A 122 -0.06 13.71 -3.84
CA ASN A 122 -0.97 14.83 -4.00
C ASN A 122 -2.30 14.33 -4.56
N THR A 123 -3.35 15.14 -4.41
CA THR A 123 -4.64 14.90 -5.05
C THR A 123 -4.44 14.58 -6.54
N CYS A 124 -5.20 13.61 -7.06
CA CYS A 124 -5.14 13.12 -8.44
C CYS A 124 -3.91 12.30 -8.85
N ASP A 125 -2.91 12.10 -7.99
CA ASP A 125 -1.83 11.17 -8.29
C ASP A 125 -2.38 9.77 -8.55
N ALA A 126 -1.79 9.07 -9.53
CA ALA A 126 -2.23 7.74 -9.94
C ALA A 126 -1.69 6.69 -8.97
N ILE A 127 -2.56 5.76 -8.57
CA ILE A 127 -2.18 4.49 -7.97
C ILE A 127 -2.74 3.41 -8.88
N VAL A 128 -1.87 2.65 -9.52
CA VAL A 128 -2.27 1.71 -10.57
C VAL A 128 -2.04 0.29 -10.06
N VAL A 129 -3.06 -0.55 -10.20
CA VAL A 129 -3.02 -1.95 -9.80
C VAL A 129 -3.25 -2.79 -11.05
N GLU A 130 -2.22 -3.54 -11.46
CA GLU A 130 -2.32 -4.56 -12.49
C GLU A 130 -2.66 -5.89 -11.86
N THR A 131 -3.70 -6.53 -12.37
CA THR A 131 -4.02 -7.94 -12.12
C THR A 131 -3.72 -8.72 -13.39
N ARG A 132 -3.75 -10.06 -13.30
CA ARG A 132 -3.60 -10.96 -14.46
C ARG A 132 -4.43 -10.56 -15.69
N SER A 133 -5.64 -10.03 -15.48
CA SER A 133 -6.61 -9.77 -16.55
C SER A 133 -6.89 -8.30 -16.82
N GLN A 134 -6.64 -7.42 -15.85
CA GLN A 134 -7.17 -6.05 -15.86
C GLN A 134 -6.25 -5.07 -15.15
N TRP A 135 -6.33 -3.81 -15.57
CA TRP A 135 -5.66 -2.68 -14.98
C TRP A 135 -6.67 -1.77 -14.28
N PHE A 136 -6.42 -1.45 -13.02
CA PHE A 136 -7.24 -0.55 -12.21
C PHE A 136 -6.45 0.71 -11.90
N THR A 137 -7.00 1.88 -12.23
CA THR A 137 -6.37 3.17 -11.91
C THR A 137 -7.18 3.89 -10.85
N TYR A 138 -6.58 4.01 -9.67
CA TYR A 138 -7.08 4.80 -8.56
C TYR A 138 -6.46 6.20 -8.59
N ARG A 139 -7.16 7.17 -8.00
CA ARG A 139 -6.72 8.55 -7.86
C ARG A 139 -6.75 8.95 -6.40
N VAL A 140 -5.68 9.55 -5.93
CA VAL A 140 -5.63 10.10 -4.56
C VAL A 140 -6.70 11.18 -4.41
N LEU A 141 -7.52 11.06 -3.36
CA LEU A 141 -8.61 11.98 -3.06
C LEU A 141 -8.10 13.38 -2.64
N PRO A 142 -8.97 14.40 -2.60
CA PRO A 142 -8.57 15.72 -2.12
C PRO A 142 -8.07 15.70 -0.67
N MET A 143 -7.02 16.48 -0.41
CA MET A 143 -6.39 16.62 0.91
C MET A 143 -7.12 17.57 1.85
N GLU A 144 -7.97 18.43 1.30
CA GLU A 144 -8.71 19.46 2.04
C GLU A 144 -10.20 19.14 2.09
N GLU A 145 -10.84 19.61 3.15
CA GLU A 145 -12.29 19.60 3.31
C GLU A 145 -12.95 20.74 2.53
N GLY A 146 -14.26 20.66 2.36
CA GLY A 146 -15.06 21.72 1.75
C GLY A 146 -15.35 21.47 0.27
N LYS A 147 -16.63 21.54 -0.07
CA LYS A 147 -17.17 21.23 -1.40
C LYS A 147 -16.44 21.94 -2.55
N GLU A 148 -16.21 23.25 -2.41
CA GLU A 148 -15.60 24.05 -3.48
C GLU A 148 -14.16 23.63 -3.76
N ALA A 149 -13.32 23.51 -2.70
CA ALA A 149 -11.94 23.07 -2.81
C ALA A 149 -11.84 21.65 -3.38
N ARG A 150 -12.67 20.73 -2.90
CA ARG A 150 -12.70 19.33 -3.37
C ARG A 150 -13.16 19.20 -4.82
N THR A 151 -14.13 20.01 -5.24
CA THR A 151 -14.57 20.07 -6.66
C THR A 151 -13.43 20.57 -7.55
N ALA A 152 -12.79 21.67 -7.16
CA ALA A 152 -11.67 22.23 -7.92
C ALA A 152 -10.49 21.23 -8.03
N ALA A 153 -10.19 20.52 -6.94
CA ALA A 153 -9.05 19.61 -6.88
C ALA A 153 -9.27 18.29 -7.64
N SER A 154 -10.51 17.80 -7.77
CA SER A 154 -10.80 16.47 -8.34
C SER A 154 -11.35 16.47 -9.77
N SER A 155 -11.95 17.59 -10.22
CA SER A 155 -12.60 17.70 -11.54
C SER A 155 -11.67 17.47 -12.74
N SER A 156 -10.35 17.63 -12.56
CA SER A 156 -9.36 17.43 -13.63
C SER A 156 -8.99 15.96 -13.85
N CYS A 157 -9.24 15.08 -12.88
CA CYS A 157 -8.73 13.70 -12.90
C CYS A 157 -9.79 12.63 -12.65
N LEU A 158 -10.99 13.02 -12.21
CA LEU A 158 -12.12 12.12 -12.01
C LEU A 158 -13.26 12.44 -12.98
N PRO A 159 -14.02 11.43 -13.45
CA PRO A 159 -15.26 11.67 -14.17
C PRO A 159 -16.24 12.51 -13.34
N ASP A 160 -17.02 13.39 -13.99
CA ASP A 160 -17.94 14.33 -13.34
C ASP A 160 -18.84 13.70 -12.26
N ALA A 161 -19.38 12.50 -12.53
CA ALA A 161 -20.22 11.80 -11.57
C ALA A 161 -19.46 11.43 -10.29
N VAL A 162 -18.22 10.95 -10.42
CA VAL A 162 -17.36 10.57 -9.30
C VAL A 162 -16.86 11.82 -8.56
N ALA A 163 -16.47 12.88 -9.28
CA ALA A 163 -16.04 14.13 -8.68
C ALA A 163 -17.11 14.76 -7.76
N ARG A 164 -18.41 14.64 -8.12
CA ARG A 164 -19.51 15.08 -7.25
C ARG A 164 -19.63 14.26 -5.97
N GLU A 165 -19.51 12.94 -6.07
CA GLU A 165 -19.52 12.05 -4.90
C GLU A 165 -18.36 12.33 -3.94
N VAL A 166 -17.18 12.68 -4.49
CA VAL A 166 -15.99 13.06 -3.72
C VAL A 166 -16.14 14.43 -3.08
N ALA A 167 -16.77 15.39 -3.75
CA ALA A 167 -16.88 16.76 -3.27
C ALA A 167 -17.95 16.96 -2.18
N ASP A 168 -19.11 16.32 -2.32
CA ASP A 168 -20.29 16.57 -1.47
C ASP A 168 -21.18 15.32 -1.28
N GLY A 169 -20.73 14.15 -1.76
CA GLY A 169 -21.47 12.89 -1.64
C GLY A 169 -20.90 11.99 -0.55
N ARG A 170 -20.94 10.68 -0.82
CA ARG A 170 -20.56 9.66 0.18
C ARG A 170 -19.09 9.77 0.63
N TYR A 171 -18.22 10.33 -0.20
CA TYR A 171 -16.78 10.45 0.09
C TYR A 171 -16.37 11.87 0.52
N ALA A 172 -17.32 12.76 0.83
CA ALA A 172 -17.04 14.15 1.20
C ALA A 172 -16.16 14.28 2.46
N HIS A 173 -16.24 13.29 3.37
CA HIS A 173 -15.48 13.23 4.62
C HIS A 173 -14.13 12.50 4.47
N VAL A 174 -13.88 11.84 3.35
CA VAL A 174 -12.66 11.03 3.15
C VAL A 174 -11.55 11.90 2.57
N LEU A 175 -10.50 12.10 3.35
CA LEU A 175 -9.30 12.83 2.93
C LEU A 175 -8.35 11.90 2.16
N GLY A 176 -7.69 12.43 1.13
CA GLY A 176 -6.67 11.69 0.37
C GLY A 176 -5.48 11.24 1.19
N ARG A 177 -5.24 11.89 2.33
CA ARG A 177 -4.28 11.46 3.34
C ARG A 177 -4.73 11.94 4.70
N HIS A 178 -4.73 11.03 5.67
CA HIS A 178 -4.90 11.35 7.08
C HIS A 178 -4.08 10.36 7.92
N ILE A 179 -3.81 10.72 9.17
CA ILE A 179 -3.15 9.83 10.13
C ILE A 179 -4.26 9.22 10.97
N THR A 180 -4.31 7.88 11.04
CA THR A 180 -5.25 7.15 11.88
C THR A 180 -4.54 6.44 13.04
N LEU A 181 -5.33 5.94 14.00
CA LEU A 181 -4.86 5.13 15.11
C LEU A 181 -4.78 3.65 14.70
N PRO A 182 -3.85 2.85 15.27
CA PRO A 182 -3.73 1.44 14.94
C PRO A 182 -4.99 0.59 15.18
N ASN A 183 -5.89 1.04 16.05
CA ASN A 183 -7.13 0.34 16.41
C ASN A 183 -8.37 0.88 15.68
N ASP A 184 -8.23 1.86 14.80
CA ASP A 184 -9.34 2.40 14.03
C ASP A 184 -9.54 1.57 12.76
N THR A 185 -10.39 0.56 12.86
CA THR A 185 -10.73 -0.31 11.72
C THR A 185 -11.73 0.33 10.76
N SER A 186 -12.30 1.50 11.08
CA SER A 186 -13.29 2.16 10.22
C SER A 186 -12.70 2.58 8.86
N VAL A 187 -11.38 2.71 8.78
CA VAL A 187 -10.66 3.00 7.53
C VAL A 187 -10.72 1.85 6.51
N LEU A 188 -11.09 0.64 6.96
CA LEU A 188 -11.23 -0.56 6.12
C LEU A 188 -12.67 -0.75 5.62
N GLU A 189 -13.64 0.03 6.10
CA GLU A 189 -15.01 -0.04 5.61
C GLU A 189 -15.09 0.29 4.10
N PRO A 190 -16.11 -0.21 3.37
CA PRO A 190 -16.29 0.10 1.94
C PRO A 190 -16.30 1.59 1.61
N VAL A 191 -16.73 2.41 2.57
CA VAL A 191 -16.50 3.87 2.58
C VAL A 191 -15.76 4.18 3.88
N PRO A 192 -14.45 4.52 3.83
CA PRO A 192 -13.63 4.73 5.01
C PRO A 192 -14.20 5.76 5.98
N GLY A 193 -14.40 5.40 7.25
CA GLY A 193 -14.97 6.29 8.27
C GLY A 193 -16.47 6.57 8.12
N GLY A 194 -17.16 5.81 7.26
CA GLY A 194 -18.59 5.95 6.98
C GLY A 194 -19.48 5.53 8.15
N GLY A 195 -18.94 4.80 9.13
CA GLY A 195 -19.62 4.46 10.36
C GLY A 195 -20.88 3.65 10.09
N GLY A 196 -20.72 2.42 9.60
CA GLY A 196 -21.78 1.39 9.60
C GLY A 196 -23.19 1.83 9.17
N ALA A 197 -23.32 2.75 8.21
CA ALA A 197 -24.63 3.16 7.71
C ALA A 197 -25.09 2.22 6.58
N ASN A 198 -25.73 1.12 7.00
CA ASN A 198 -26.60 0.17 6.27
C ASN A 198 -25.93 -1.08 5.66
N ALA A 199 -26.03 -2.18 6.42
CA ALA A 199 -26.46 -3.47 5.88
C ALA A 199 -27.99 -3.57 6.00
#